data_AF-A0A970WQQ1-F1
#
_entry.id   AF-A0A970WQQ1-F1
#
_cell.length_a   1.000
_cell.length_b   1.000
_cell.length_c   1.000
_cell.angle_alpha   90.00
_cell.angle_beta   90.00
_cell.angle_gamma   90.00
#
_symmetry.space_group_name_H-M   'P 1'
#
loop_
_entity.id
_entity.type
_entity.pdbx_description
1 polymer ?
#
loop_
_entity_poly.entity_id
_entity_poly.type
_entity_poly.pdbx_seq_one_letter_code
_entity_poly.pdbx_strand_id
1 'polypeptide(L)'
;MATSDYELVSPPDRDRARELWIQHAAGLILMEDVRRAATESLSPGLTDAELAIAQQGVDAALYSLMSLVDGVTGGLSNGDERVDLTMIVRYSSRLPSGEMQQQYALDLSEGDGMCMGIHGWLESDFGMDPVAKPRSGG
;
A
#
# COMPACT_ATOMS: atom_id res chain seq x y z
N MET A 1 -14.20 -1.52 -5.81
CA MET A 1 -14.18 -1.01 -4.43
C MET A 1 -12.91 -0.19 -4.28
N ALA A 2 -12.98 0.98 -3.68
CA ALA A 2 -11.81 1.79 -3.36
C ALA A 2 -11.62 1.80 -1.84
N THR A 3 -10.49 2.29 -1.33
CA THR A 3 -10.31 2.41 0.13
C THR A 3 -11.36 3.29 0.80
N SER A 4 -12.05 4.15 0.04
CA SER A 4 -13.24 4.88 0.47
C SER A 4 -14.39 4.00 0.96
N ASP A 5 -14.44 2.74 0.53
CA ASP A 5 -15.47 1.75 0.90
C ASP A 5 -15.14 1.03 2.22
N TYR A 6 -13.99 1.33 2.80
CA TYR A 6 -13.51 0.72 4.03
C TYR A 6 -13.53 1.71 5.20
N GLU A 7 -13.55 1.17 6.41
CA GLU A 7 -13.34 1.88 7.67
C GLU A 7 -12.07 1.33 8.32
N LEU A 8 -11.12 2.21 8.62
CA LEU A 8 -9.89 1.87 9.33
C LEU A 8 -10.24 1.30 10.70
N VAL A 9 -9.69 0.14 11.06
CA VAL A 9 -9.82 -0.38 12.43
C VAL A 9 -8.70 0.13 13.32
N SER A 10 -8.85 0.01 14.64
CA SER A 10 -7.80 0.44 15.57
C SER A 10 -6.52 -0.37 15.37
N PRO A 11 -5.34 0.26 15.38
CA PRO A 11 -4.08 -0.47 15.28
C PRO A 11 -3.83 -1.32 16.53
N PRO A 12 -2.97 -2.34 16.43
CA PRO A 12 -2.53 -3.10 17.60
C PRO A 12 -1.68 -2.25 18.57
N ASP A 13 -1.67 -2.65 19.84
CA ASP A 13 -0.99 -1.92 20.92
C ASP A 13 0.52 -2.08 20.94
N ARG A 14 1.04 -3.19 20.42
CA ARG A 14 2.48 -3.51 20.39
C ARG A 14 3.16 -2.79 19.23
N ASP A 15 4.25 -2.06 19.51
CA ASP A 15 4.94 -1.22 18.53
C ASP A 15 5.28 -1.95 17.23
N ARG A 16 5.88 -3.15 17.32
CA ARG A 16 6.21 -3.93 16.12
C ARG A 16 4.99 -4.39 15.34
N ALA A 17 3.92 -4.82 16.03
CA ALA A 17 2.68 -5.21 15.37
C ALA A 17 2.03 -4.00 14.70
N ARG A 18 2.12 -2.82 15.32
CA ARG A 18 1.59 -1.56 14.77
C ARG A 18 2.35 -1.14 13.52
N GLU A 19 3.67 -1.22 13.53
CA GLU A 19 4.50 -0.91 12.36
C GLU A 19 4.15 -1.81 11.17
N LEU A 20 4.06 -3.13 11.40
CA LEU A 20 3.59 -4.09 10.39
C LEU A 20 2.18 -3.77 9.91
N TRP A 21 1.26 -3.50 10.83
CA TRP A 21 -0.11 -3.12 10.51
C TRP A 21 -0.17 -1.85 9.63
N ILE A 22 0.68 -0.85 9.89
CA ILE A 22 0.80 0.37 9.07
C ILE A 22 1.32 0.04 7.67
N GLN A 23 2.27 -0.88 7.54
CA GLN A 23 2.76 -1.35 6.24
C GLN A 23 1.65 -2.10 5.46
N HIS A 24 0.89 -2.97 6.14
CA HIS A 24 -0.28 -3.61 5.54
C HIS A 24 -1.37 -2.60 5.16
N ALA A 25 -1.52 -1.50 5.90
CA ALA A 25 -2.41 -0.41 5.53
C ALA A 25 -1.99 0.29 4.24
N ALA A 26 -0.69 0.56 4.07
CA ALA A 26 -0.16 1.05 2.81
C ALA A 26 -0.41 0.06 1.66
N GLY A 27 -0.18 -1.24 1.92
CA GLY A 27 -0.48 -2.31 0.97
C GLY A 27 -1.94 -2.33 0.52
N LEU A 28 -2.89 -2.26 1.46
CA LEU A 28 -4.32 -2.24 1.14
C LEU A 28 -4.69 -1.04 0.26
N ILE A 29 -4.13 0.14 0.56
CA ILE A 29 -4.32 1.34 -0.27
C ILE A 29 -3.82 1.11 -1.70
N LEU A 30 -2.60 0.57 -1.86
CA LEU A 30 -2.04 0.30 -3.18
C LEU A 30 -2.87 -0.72 -3.96
N MET A 31 -3.35 -1.78 -3.32
CA MET A 31 -4.15 -2.81 -4.00
C MET A 31 -5.53 -2.30 -4.42
N GLU A 32 -6.23 -1.59 -3.54
CA GLU A 32 -7.58 -1.12 -3.82
C GLU A 32 -7.59 0.11 -4.74
N ASP A 33 -6.71 1.08 -4.51
CA ASP A 33 -6.77 2.36 -5.24
C ASP A 33 -5.89 2.41 -6.49
N VAL A 34 -4.86 1.55 -6.59
CA VAL A 34 -4.01 1.47 -7.79
C VAL A 34 -4.33 0.23 -8.61
N ARG A 35 -4.11 -0.96 -8.06
CA ARG A 35 -4.27 -2.21 -8.83
C ARG A 35 -5.70 -2.41 -9.30
N ARG A 36 -6.69 -2.26 -8.41
CA ARG A 36 -8.08 -2.44 -8.79
C ARG A 36 -8.53 -1.36 -9.77
N ALA A 37 -8.21 -0.08 -9.53
CA ALA A 37 -8.55 1.00 -10.45
C ALA A 37 -7.95 0.79 -11.86
N ALA A 38 -6.69 0.34 -11.94
CA ALA A 38 -6.06 -0.02 -13.21
C ALA A 38 -6.78 -1.21 -13.90
N THR A 39 -7.19 -2.21 -13.12
CA THR A 39 -7.92 -3.38 -13.62
C THR A 39 -9.33 -3.02 -14.10
N GLU A 40 -10.05 -2.16 -13.37
CA GLU A 40 -11.39 -1.67 -13.74
C GLU A 40 -11.36 -0.75 -14.97
N SER A 41 -10.19 -0.15 -15.27
CA SER A 41 -9.97 0.68 -16.46
C SER A 41 -9.67 -0.13 -17.73
N LEU A 42 -9.50 -1.46 -17.62
CA LEU A 42 -9.27 -2.32 -18.77
C LEU A 42 -10.52 -2.39 -19.67
N SER A 43 -10.31 -2.58 -20.97
CA SER A 43 -11.41 -2.65 -21.93
C SER A 43 -12.35 -3.83 -21.60
N PRO A 44 -13.68 -3.62 -21.57
CA PRO A 44 -14.63 -4.71 -21.31
C PRO A 44 -14.72 -5.72 -22.45
N GLY A 45 -14.11 -5.43 -23.61
CA GLY A 45 -14.09 -6.32 -24.78
C GLY A 45 -12.89 -7.28 -24.83
N LEU A 46 -12.04 -7.30 -23.80
CA LEU A 46 -10.91 -8.23 -23.75
C LEU A 46 -11.39 -9.67 -23.58
N THR A 47 -10.72 -10.60 -24.24
CA THR A 47 -10.84 -12.03 -23.96
C THR A 47 -10.21 -12.37 -22.61
N ASP A 48 -10.55 -13.53 -22.05
CA ASP A 48 -9.98 -13.98 -20.76
C ASP A 48 -8.43 -14.04 -20.79
N ALA A 49 -7.85 -14.42 -21.93
CA ALA A 49 -6.40 -14.48 -22.11
C ALA A 49 -5.77 -13.07 -22.13
N GLU A 50 -6.39 -12.12 -22.81
CA GLU A 50 -5.92 -10.73 -22.86
C GLU A 50 -6.09 -10.04 -21.50
N LEU A 51 -7.19 -10.31 -20.80
CA LEU A 51 -7.43 -9.81 -19.45
C LEU A 51 -6.34 -10.32 -18.49
N ALA A 52 -6.00 -11.60 -18.54
CA ALA A 52 -4.95 -12.18 -17.72
C ALA A 52 -3.58 -11.55 -17.99
N ILE A 53 -3.23 -11.32 -19.27
CA ILE A 53 -1.97 -10.65 -19.64
C ILE A 53 -1.95 -9.19 -19.13
N ALA A 54 -3.06 -8.47 -19.29
CA ALA A 54 -3.17 -7.10 -18.82
C ALA A 54 -3.03 -7.00 -17.29
N GLN A 55 -3.68 -7.91 -16.55
CA GLN A 55 -3.55 -8.00 -15.09
C GLN A 55 -2.12 -8.32 -14.66
N GLN A 56 -1.43 -9.25 -15.33
CA GLN A 56 -0.01 -9.52 -15.08
C GLN A 56 0.85 -8.26 -15.29
N GLY A 57 0.53 -7.46 -16.31
CA GLY A 57 1.22 -6.19 -16.56
C GLY A 57 1.01 -5.17 -15.43
N VAL A 58 -0.22 -5.05 -14.92
CA VAL A 58 -0.53 -4.20 -13.75
C VAL A 58 0.25 -4.67 -12.52
N ASP A 59 0.25 -5.98 -12.26
CA ASP A 59 0.93 -6.58 -11.11
C ASP A 59 2.45 -6.39 -11.19
N ALA A 60 3.05 -6.56 -12.37
CA ALA A 60 4.47 -6.33 -12.62
C ALA A 60 4.87 -4.86 -12.45
N ALA A 61 4.02 -3.92 -12.90
CA ALA A 61 4.26 -2.49 -12.72
C ALA A 61 4.18 -2.10 -11.24
N LEU A 62 3.19 -2.61 -10.52
CA LEU A 62 3.04 -2.37 -9.08
C LEU A 62 4.23 -2.96 -8.29
N TYR A 63 4.64 -4.18 -8.62
CA TYR A 63 5.84 -4.81 -8.03
C TYR A 63 7.09 -3.95 -8.26
N SER A 64 7.29 -3.45 -9.48
CA SER A 64 8.43 -2.60 -9.82
C SER A 64 8.42 -1.28 -9.05
N LEU A 65 7.24 -0.68 -8.86
CA LEU A 65 7.08 0.50 -8.01
C LEU A 65 7.47 0.20 -6.55
N MET A 66 7.05 -0.95 -6.02
CA MET A 66 7.40 -1.36 -4.65
C MET A 66 8.91 -1.63 -4.51
N SER A 67 9.55 -2.21 -5.52
CA SER A 67 11.02 -2.34 -5.54
C SER A 67 11.73 -0.98 -5.51
N LEU A 68 11.17 0.03 -6.18
CA LEU A 68 11.70 1.39 -6.10
C LEU A 68 11.50 2.01 -4.72
N VAL A 69 10.33 1.81 -4.10
CA VAL A 69 10.03 2.28 -2.74
C VAL A 69 10.91 1.61 -1.69
N ASP A 70 11.21 0.32 -1.84
CA ASP A 70 12.13 -0.42 -0.96
C ASP A 70 13.60 -0.01 -1.15
N GLY A 71 13.89 0.92 -2.06
CA GLY A 71 15.26 1.33 -2.38
C GLY A 71 16.07 0.27 -3.14
N VAL A 72 15.43 -0.80 -3.63
CA VAL A 72 16.08 -1.83 -4.47
C VAL A 72 16.53 -1.22 -5.80
N THR A 73 15.82 -0.19 -6.28
CA THR A 73 16.16 0.50 -7.52
C THR A 73 16.35 2.01 -7.34
N GLY A 74 17.55 2.47 -7.70
CA GLY A 74 17.79 3.80 -8.23
C GLY A 74 17.91 4.96 -7.23
N GLY A 75 17.97 6.15 -7.84
CA GLY A 75 18.43 7.41 -7.28
C GLY A 75 19.37 8.06 -8.29
N LEU A 76 19.27 9.37 -8.50
CA LEU A 76 20.20 10.10 -9.36
C LEU A 76 21.26 10.73 -8.47
N SER A 77 22.53 10.40 -8.67
CA SER A 77 23.62 10.99 -7.88
C SER A 77 24.83 11.33 -8.72
N ASN A 78 25.56 12.37 -8.31
CA ASN A 78 26.90 12.69 -8.79
C ASN A 78 27.86 12.82 -7.57
N GLY A 79 29.02 13.46 -7.74
CA GLY A 79 29.99 13.62 -6.66
C GLY A 79 29.51 14.48 -5.47
N ASP A 80 28.55 15.38 -5.70
CA ASP A 80 28.12 16.39 -4.74
C ASP A 80 26.61 16.32 -4.41
N GLU A 81 25.81 15.65 -5.24
CA GLU A 81 24.34 15.71 -5.21
C GLU A 81 23.70 14.32 -5.29
N ARG A 82 22.53 14.19 -4.69
CA ARG A 82 21.68 12.99 -4.75
C ARG A 82 20.20 13.36 -4.78
N VAL A 83 19.43 12.62 -5.56
CA VAL A 83 17.96 12.68 -5.63
C VAL A 83 17.41 11.28 -5.41
N ASP A 84 16.57 11.15 -4.39
CA ASP A 84 15.87 9.92 -4.01
C ASP A 84 14.35 10.10 -4.12
N LEU A 85 13.64 9.00 -4.35
CA LEU A 85 12.18 8.95 -4.24
C LEU A 85 11.83 8.13 -3.01
N THR A 86 11.08 8.74 -2.10
CA THR A 86 10.65 8.12 -0.85
C THR A 86 9.13 8.10 -0.77
N MET A 87 8.58 7.02 -0.23
CA MET A 87 7.15 6.91 0.08
C MET A 87 6.95 6.81 1.60
N ILE A 88 6.23 7.78 2.15
CA ILE A 88 5.97 7.86 3.60
C ILE A 88 4.49 7.55 3.86
N VAL A 89 4.23 6.52 4.65
CA VAL A 89 2.90 6.26 5.21
C VAL A 89 2.74 6.95 6.56
N ARG A 90 1.60 7.61 6.78
CA ARG A 90 1.33 8.36 8.02
C ARG A 90 0.08 7.83 8.70
N TYR A 91 0.22 7.50 9.98
CA TYR A 91 -0.90 7.18 10.86
C TYR A 91 -1.20 8.38 11.77
N SER A 92 -2.46 8.81 11.76
CA SER A 92 -2.96 9.90 12.59
C SER A 92 -4.18 9.44 13.37
N SER A 93 -4.31 9.90 14.61
CA SER A 93 -5.47 9.63 15.46
C SER A 93 -6.04 10.94 16.00
N ARG A 94 -7.30 10.90 16.43
CA ARG A 94 -7.98 12.06 17.00
C ARG A 94 -7.64 12.19 18.48
N LEU A 95 -7.16 13.36 18.89
CA LEU A 95 -6.96 13.71 20.28
C LEU A 95 -8.30 13.96 21.01
N PRO A 96 -8.32 13.95 22.36
CA PRO A 96 -9.51 14.34 23.12
C PRO A 96 -10.03 15.74 22.78
N SER A 97 -9.16 16.64 22.30
CA SER A 97 -9.52 17.98 21.80
C SER A 97 -10.32 17.97 20.50
N GLY A 98 -10.39 16.82 19.81
CA GLY A 98 -10.98 16.68 18.49
C GLY A 98 -10.01 16.92 17.33
N GLU A 99 -8.76 17.33 17.59
CA GLU A 99 -7.75 17.53 16.55
C GLU A 99 -7.17 16.19 16.04
N MET A 100 -6.90 16.09 14.74
CA MET A 100 -6.13 14.97 14.19
C MET A 100 -4.64 15.23 14.39
N GLN A 101 -3.96 14.32 15.08
CA GLN A 101 -2.53 14.39 15.31
C GLN A 101 -1.84 13.17 14.70
N GLN A 102 -0.77 13.42 13.94
CA GLN A 102 0.11 12.35 13.46
C GLN A 102 0.74 11.64 14.65
N GLN A 103 0.46 10.34 14.77
CA GLN A 103 1.03 9.48 15.80
C GLN A 103 2.30 8.80 15.30
N TYR A 104 2.35 8.52 14.00
CA TYR A 104 3.45 7.77 13.41
C TYR A 104 3.63 8.12 11.93
N ALA A 105 4.86 8.06 11.46
CA ALA A 105 5.20 8.12 10.05
C ALA A 105 6.32 7.11 9.79
N LEU A 106 6.18 6.32 8.73
CA LEU A 106 7.15 5.32 8.32
C LEU A 106 7.59 5.62 6.90
N ASP A 107 8.90 5.74 6.70
CA ASP A 107 9.50 5.58 5.39
C ASP A 107 9.42 4.09 5.03
N LEU A 108 8.70 3.77 3.96
CA LEU A 108 8.47 2.38 3.57
C LEU A 108 9.76 1.67 3.14
N SER A 109 10.83 2.40 2.80
CA SER A 109 12.16 1.83 2.55
C SER A 109 12.84 1.28 3.81
N GLU A 110 12.45 1.77 4.99
CA GLU A 110 12.98 1.32 6.29
C GLU A 110 12.13 0.20 6.93
N GLY A 111 11.03 -0.20 6.28
CA GLY A 111 10.13 -1.26 6.75
C GLY A 111 10.63 -2.68 6.48
N ASP A 112 9.70 -3.65 6.56
CA ASP A 112 10.00 -5.08 6.32
C ASP A 112 10.10 -5.44 4.83
N GLY A 113 10.09 -4.42 3.96
CA GLY A 113 10.09 -4.55 2.51
C GLY A 113 8.67 -4.72 1.94
N MET A 114 8.22 -3.73 1.19
CA MET A 114 6.96 -3.76 0.44
C MET A 114 6.93 -4.92 -0.58
N CYS A 115 8.08 -5.29 -1.14
CA CYS A 115 8.22 -6.42 -2.07
C CYS A 115 7.88 -7.77 -1.42
N MET A 116 8.10 -7.93 -0.12
CA MET A 116 7.66 -9.14 0.60
C MET A 116 6.15 -9.10 0.84
N GLY A 117 5.61 -7.91 1.12
CA GLY A 117 4.18 -7.70 1.36
C GLY A 117 3.30 -7.96 0.13
N ILE A 118 3.72 -7.54 -1.07
CA ILE A 118 2.89 -7.64 -2.29
C ILE A 118 2.42 -9.05 -2.62
N HIS A 119 3.26 -10.06 -2.36
CA HIS A 119 2.90 -11.45 -2.60
C HIS A 119 1.69 -11.87 -1.74
N GLY A 120 1.69 -11.50 -0.46
CA GLY A 120 0.53 -11.71 0.41
C GLY A 120 -0.68 -10.88 -0.02
N TRP A 121 -0.47 -9.60 -0.34
CA TRP A 121 -1.59 -8.70 -0.70
C TRP A 121 -2.31 -9.13 -1.97
N LEU A 122 -1.61 -9.70 -2.95
CA LEU A 122 -2.23 -10.27 -4.17
C LEU A 122 -3.20 -11.41 -3.83
N GLU A 123 -2.94 -12.13 -2.74
CA GLU A 123 -3.79 -13.19 -2.19
C GLU A 123 -4.78 -12.67 -1.13
N SER A 124 -4.90 -11.35 -0.98
CA SER A 124 -5.70 -10.68 0.06
C SER A 124 -5.26 -10.99 1.50
N ASP A 125 -3.99 -11.37 1.70
CA ASP A 125 -3.39 -11.54 3.03
C ASP A 125 -2.73 -10.23 3.50
N PHE A 126 -3.40 -9.55 4.42
CA PHE A 126 -2.93 -8.30 5.05
C PHE A 126 -2.48 -8.51 6.51
N GLY A 127 -2.04 -9.72 6.84
CA GLY A 127 -1.56 -10.08 8.17
C GLY A 127 -2.66 -10.45 9.16
N MET A 128 -2.25 -10.73 10.40
CA MET A 128 -3.12 -11.26 11.45
C MET A 128 -4.09 -10.24 12.04
N ASP A 129 -3.66 -8.98 12.12
CA ASP A 129 -4.46 -7.88 12.63
C ASP A 129 -5.12 -7.17 11.43
N PRO A 130 -6.46 -7.16 11.31
CA PRO A 130 -7.11 -6.55 10.17
C PRO A 130 -6.76 -5.06 10.09
N VAL A 131 -6.52 -4.55 8.88
CA VAL A 131 -6.27 -3.12 8.63
C VAL A 131 -7.56 -2.32 8.60
N ALA A 132 -8.57 -2.89 7.95
CA ALA A 132 -9.84 -2.23 7.73
C ALA A 132 -10.98 -3.24 7.68
N LYS A 133 -12.19 -2.74 7.84
CA LYS A 133 -13.45 -3.49 7.66
C LYS A 133 -14.30 -2.78 6.60
N PRO A 134 -15.23 -3.48 5.92
CA PRO A 134 -16.18 -2.82 5.04
C PRO A 134 -16.97 -1.76 5.80
N ARG A 135 -17.12 -0.57 5.21
CA ARG A 135 -17.97 0.46 5.77
C ARG A 135 -19.42 -0.02 5.71
N SER A 136 -20.12 0.02 6.84
CA SER A 136 -21.52 -0.40 6.90
C SER A 136 -22.40 0.58 6.12
N GLY A 137 -22.94 0.17 4.97
CA GLY A 137 -23.91 0.95 4.18
C GLY A 137 -23.56 1.24 2.72
N GLY A 138 -22.76 0.38 2.06
CA GLY A 138 -22.66 0.36 0.59
C GLY A 138 -23.86 -0.31 -0.07
#